data_AF-A0A1V1P8S1-F1
#
_entry.id   AF-A0A1V1P8S1-F1
#
_cell.length_a   1.000
_cell.length_b   1.000
_cell.length_c   1.000
_cell.angle_alpha   90.00
_cell.angle_beta   90.00
_cell.angle_gamma   90.00
#
_symmetry.space_group_name_H-M   'P 1'
#
loop_
_entity.id
_entity.type
_entity.pdbx_description
1 polymer ?
#
loop_
_entity_poly.entity_id
_entity_poly.type
_entity_poly.pdbx_seq_one_letter_code
_entity_poly.pdbx_strand_id
1 'polypeptide(L)'
;HADTWTSKMMLSFYVAKMAGASIINCSWTSRFLLEPVADIMNDLITEGRDGKGIAVVFAAGNKGIELQVGANEASLSPVISVGAIDYQRNRLKRSNYGKCVDVYTYGNNIKTTAYSSRKYGYISGTSASAAIVSGMCALVLSQNQHMSLAQLNTVLQTNLR
;
A
#
# COMPACT_ATOMS: atom_id res chain seq x y z
N HIS A 1 -11.66 -26.71 10.70
CA HIS A 1 -11.38 -25.34 11.16
C HIS A 1 -10.59 -24.61 10.09
N ALA A 2 -11.15 -23.56 9.50
CA ALA A 2 -10.54 -22.80 8.40
C ALA A 2 -9.42 -21.90 8.94
N ASP A 3 -8.28 -22.53 9.19
CA ASP A 3 -6.99 -21.89 9.49
C ASP A 3 -6.38 -21.32 8.19
N THR A 4 -7.20 -20.65 7.39
CA THR A 4 -6.81 -20.14 6.06
C THR A 4 -6.07 -18.82 6.19
N TRP A 5 -5.19 -18.57 5.23
CA TRP A 5 -4.48 -17.30 5.10
C TRP A 5 -5.44 -16.10 5.08
N THR A 6 -6.62 -16.26 4.46
CA THR A 6 -7.69 -15.25 4.39
C THR A 6 -8.26 -14.89 5.76
N SER A 7 -8.55 -15.85 6.64
CA SER A 7 -9.12 -15.55 7.97
C SER A 7 -8.11 -14.80 8.85
N LYS A 8 -6.83 -15.17 8.79
CA LYS A 8 -5.74 -14.46 9.50
C LYS A 8 -5.54 -13.05 8.96
N MET A 9 -5.65 -12.87 7.66
CA MET A 9 -5.56 -11.55 7.03
C MET A 9 -6.71 -10.63 7.45
N MET A 10 -7.96 -11.09 7.41
CA MET A 10 -9.11 -10.32 7.90
C MET A 10 -8.95 -9.95 9.38
N LEU A 11 -8.54 -10.90 10.22
CA LEU A 11 -8.28 -10.65 11.63
C LEU A 11 -7.19 -9.58 11.83
N SER A 12 -6.12 -9.62 11.04
CA SER A 12 -5.03 -8.65 11.13
C SER A 12 -5.49 -7.24 10.81
N PHE A 13 -6.34 -7.07 9.78
CA PHE A 13 -6.93 -5.78 9.44
C PHE A 13 -7.88 -5.27 10.52
N TYR A 14 -8.72 -6.16 11.05
CA TYR A 14 -9.63 -5.82 12.14
C TYR A 14 -8.86 -5.37 13.39
N VAL A 15 -7.81 -6.10 13.77
CA VAL A 15 -6.94 -5.74 14.89
C VAL A 15 -6.26 -4.39 14.65
N ALA A 16 -5.79 -4.12 13.42
CA ALA A 16 -5.18 -2.83 13.09
C ALA A 16 -6.17 -1.66 13.24
N LYS A 17 -7.42 -1.83 12.78
CA LYS A 17 -8.49 -0.84 12.96
C LYS A 17 -8.78 -0.61 14.46
N MET A 18 -8.95 -1.69 15.22
CA MET A 18 -9.21 -1.63 16.67
C MET A 18 -8.07 -1.00 17.46
N ALA A 19 -6.83 -1.17 17.00
CA ALA A 19 -5.65 -0.54 17.59
C ALA A 19 -5.53 0.96 17.24
N GLY A 20 -6.46 1.52 16.46
CA GLY A 20 -6.42 2.93 16.06
C GLY A 20 -5.36 3.24 14.99
N ALA A 21 -4.95 2.24 14.21
CA ALA A 21 -3.98 2.44 13.15
C ALA A 21 -4.47 3.51 12.16
N SER A 22 -3.63 4.50 11.86
CA SER A 22 -3.95 5.49 10.83
C SER A 22 -3.51 5.07 9.43
N ILE A 23 -2.49 4.20 9.36
CA ILE A 23 -1.85 3.74 8.14
C ILE A 23 -1.58 2.24 8.27
N ILE A 24 -1.81 1.48 7.20
CA ILE A 24 -1.47 0.05 7.11
C ILE A 24 -0.63 -0.17 5.86
N ASN A 25 0.60 -0.66 6.03
CA ASN A 25 1.49 -0.97 4.92
C ASN A 25 1.33 -2.44 4.48
N CYS A 26 1.02 -2.64 3.21
CA CYS A 26 0.87 -3.93 2.57
C CYS A 26 1.88 -4.07 1.42
N SER A 27 3.12 -4.42 1.75
CA SER A 27 4.20 -4.67 0.79
C SER A 27 4.07 -5.99 0.01
N TRP A 28 2.84 -6.47 -0.19
CA TRP A 28 2.47 -7.76 -0.79
C TRP A 28 1.14 -7.61 -1.56
N THR A 29 0.79 -8.61 -2.37
CA THR A 29 -0.47 -8.66 -3.11
C THR A 29 -0.96 -10.10 -3.20
N SER A 30 -2.27 -10.33 -3.18
CA SER A 30 -2.83 -11.65 -3.48
C SER A 30 -2.83 -11.97 -4.97
N ARG A 31 -3.04 -13.25 -5.31
CA ARG A 31 -3.18 -13.69 -6.70
C ARG A 31 -4.51 -13.21 -7.31
N PHE A 32 -5.56 -13.21 -6.51
CA PHE A 32 -6.91 -12.78 -6.87
C PHE A 32 -7.52 -12.06 -5.67
N LEU A 33 -8.44 -11.14 -5.93
CA LEU A 33 -9.24 -10.50 -4.89
C LEU A 33 -10.32 -11.47 -4.39
N LEU A 34 -10.45 -11.60 -3.07
CA LEU A 34 -11.55 -12.32 -2.44
C LEU A 34 -12.58 -11.32 -1.91
N GLU A 35 -13.86 -11.63 -2.03
CA GLU A 35 -14.95 -10.75 -1.60
C GLU A 35 -14.86 -10.36 -0.11
N PRO A 36 -14.61 -11.28 0.85
CA PRO A 36 -14.44 -10.88 2.26
C PRO A 36 -13.27 -9.93 2.51
N VAL A 37 -12.24 -10.00 1.65
CA VAL A 37 -11.11 -9.08 1.70
C VAL A 37 -11.50 -7.71 1.16
N ALA A 38 -12.29 -7.66 0.09
CA ALA A 38 -12.82 -6.40 -0.44
C ALA A 38 -13.72 -5.71 0.58
N ASP A 39 -14.55 -6.46 1.31
CA ASP A 39 -15.45 -5.92 2.33
C ASP A 39 -14.70 -5.28 3.50
N ILE A 40 -13.72 -5.99 4.08
CA ILE A 40 -12.91 -5.41 5.16
C ILE A 40 -12.07 -4.23 4.66
N MET A 41 -11.62 -4.25 3.40
CA MET A 41 -10.93 -3.10 2.81
C MET A 41 -11.84 -1.87 2.72
N ASN A 42 -13.08 -2.05 2.25
CA ASN A 42 -14.07 -0.98 2.21
C ASN A 42 -14.34 -0.42 3.62
N ASP A 43 -14.52 -1.28 4.61
CA ASP A 43 -14.71 -0.87 6.01
C ASP A 43 -13.50 -0.09 6.58
N LEU A 44 -12.27 -0.46 6.23
CA LEU A 44 -11.07 0.27 6.66
C LEU A 44 -10.99 1.67 6.04
N ILE A 45 -11.25 1.77 4.73
CA ILE A 45 -11.04 3.01 3.96
C ILE A 45 -12.22 3.99 4.07
N THR A 46 -13.40 3.54 4.50
CA THR A 46 -14.54 4.43 4.77
C THR A 46 -14.70 4.70 6.27
N GLU A 47 -14.82 3.66 7.10
CA GLU A 47 -15.20 3.82 8.51
C GLU A 47 -14.00 3.99 9.45
N GLY A 48 -12.80 3.63 9.00
CA GLY A 48 -11.58 3.78 9.80
C GLY A 48 -11.30 5.24 10.18
N ARG A 49 -10.65 5.45 11.34
CA ARG A 49 -10.33 6.80 11.89
C ARG A 49 -11.55 7.73 12.03
N ASP A 50 -12.65 7.20 12.54
CA ASP A 50 -13.93 7.90 12.70
C ASP A 50 -14.48 8.45 11.38
N GLY A 51 -14.57 7.61 10.35
CA GLY A 51 -15.09 8.00 9.04
C GLY A 51 -14.10 8.78 8.16
N LYS A 52 -12.85 8.97 8.59
CA LYS A 52 -11.81 9.66 7.80
C LYS A 52 -11.09 8.72 6.82
N GLY A 53 -11.23 7.41 7.00
CA GLY A 53 -10.55 6.37 6.26
C GLY A 53 -9.12 6.11 6.73
N ILE A 54 -8.77 4.84 6.91
CA ILE A 54 -7.40 4.39 7.14
C ILE A 54 -6.64 4.38 5.80
N ALA A 55 -5.43 4.92 5.80
CA ALA A 55 -4.56 4.86 4.63
C ALA A 55 -3.96 3.46 4.47
N VAL A 56 -4.60 2.62 3.68
CA VAL A 56 -4.08 1.29 3.34
C VAL A 56 -3.22 1.40 2.09
N VAL A 57 -1.91 1.17 2.23
CA VAL A 57 -0.91 1.36 1.19
C VAL A 57 -0.45 0.01 0.66
N PHE A 58 -0.76 -0.28 -0.59
CA PHE A 58 -0.39 -1.52 -1.26
C PHE A 58 0.77 -1.34 -2.24
N ALA A 59 1.65 -2.33 -2.27
CA ALA A 59 2.57 -2.50 -3.40
C ALA A 59 1.77 -2.89 -4.66
N ALA A 60 2.00 -2.23 -5.79
CA ALA A 60 1.29 -2.55 -7.04
C ALA A 60 1.60 -3.97 -7.59
N GLY A 61 2.70 -4.58 -7.14
CA GLY A 61 3.19 -5.89 -7.58
C GLY A 61 4.39 -5.81 -8.53
N ASN A 62 5.09 -6.94 -8.71
CA ASN A 62 6.38 -7.02 -9.41
C ASN A 62 6.35 -7.93 -10.67
N LYS A 63 5.24 -7.92 -11.44
CA LYS A 63 5.07 -8.76 -12.63
C LYS A 63 5.27 -8.02 -13.96
N GLY A 64 5.38 -6.69 -13.93
CA GLY A 64 5.58 -5.86 -15.12
C GLY A 64 4.35 -5.82 -16.03
N ILE A 65 3.15 -6.03 -15.47
CA ILE A 65 1.89 -6.08 -16.20
C ILE A 65 0.98 -4.91 -15.81
N GLU A 66 0.00 -4.63 -16.65
CA GLU A 66 -1.08 -3.69 -16.31
C GLU A 66 -1.98 -4.29 -15.21
N LEU A 67 -2.15 -3.55 -14.11
CA LEU A 67 -2.99 -3.91 -12.99
C LEU A 67 -4.45 -3.62 -13.34
N GLN A 68 -5.22 -4.68 -13.57
CA GLN A 68 -6.65 -4.60 -13.90
C GLN A 68 -7.49 -4.32 -12.65
N VAL A 69 -8.61 -3.63 -12.82
CA VAL A 69 -9.57 -3.35 -11.74
C VAL A 69 -10.10 -4.67 -11.17
N GLY A 70 -10.06 -4.81 -9.85
CA GLY A 70 -10.52 -6.03 -9.16
C GLY A 70 -9.57 -7.23 -9.27
N ALA A 71 -8.36 -7.07 -9.83
CA ALA A 71 -7.39 -8.15 -9.92
C ALA A 71 -6.90 -8.62 -8.54
N ASN A 72 -6.67 -7.67 -7.62
CA ASN A 72 -6.27 -7.90 -6.24
C ASN A 72 -6.55 -6.65 -5.37
N GLU A 73 -6.14 -6.68 -4.11
CA GLU A 73 -6.37 -5.60 -3.14
C GLU A 73 -5.73 -4.28 -3.56
N ALA A 74 -4.57 -4.33 -4.23
CA ALA A 74 -3.87 -3.16 -4.74
C ALA A 74 -4.58 -2.49 -5.92
N SER A 75 -5.66 -3.08 -6.44
CA SER A 75 -6.49 -2.51 -7.50
C SER A 75 -7.82 -1.95 -7.00
N LEU A 76 -8.07 -2.00 -5.69
CA LEU A 76 -9.23 -1.41 -5.06
C LEU A 76 -9.07 0.12 -4.96
N SER A 77 -10.19 0.83 -4.86
CA SER A 77 -10.21 2.27 -4.62
C SER A 77 -11.13 2.53 -3.44
N PRO A 78 -10.79 3.43 -2.50
CA PRO A 78 -9.63 4.34 -2.48
C PRO A 78 -8.35 3.84 -1.75
N VAL A 79 -7.92 2.57 -1.90
CA VAL A 79 -6.58 2.18 -1.39
C VAL A 79 -5.47 2.91 -2.14
N ILE A 80 -4.28 3.02 -1.54
CA ILE A 80 -3.12 3.68 -2.18
C ILE A 80 -2.25 2.61 -2.83
N SER A 81 -2.31 2.50 -4.15
CA SER A 81 -1.50 1.56 -4.93
C SER A 81 -0.21 2.19 -5.43
N VAL A 82 0.93 1.58 -5.10
CA VAL A 82 2.25 2.18 -5.29
C VAL A 82 3.13 1.38 -6.25
N GLY A 83 3.49 2.02 -7.36
CA GLY A 83 4.47 1.54 -8.32
C GLY A 83 5.91 1.91 -7.96
N ALA A 84 6.87 1.24 -8.62
CA ALA A 84 8.30 1.44 -8.37
C ALA A 84 9.02 2.07 -9.57
N ILE A 85 9.80 3.12 -9.29
CA ILE A 85 10.69 3.80 -10.25
C ILE A 85 12.16 3.72 -9.82
N ASP A 86 13.07 3.97 -10.75
CA ASP A 86 14.50 4.18 -10.50
C ASP A 86 14.87 5.66 -10.26
N TYR A 87 16.16 5.95 -10.09
CA TYR A 87 16.66 7.30 -9.82
C TYR A 87 16.47 8.28 -10.99
N GLN A 88 16.19 7.80 -12.20
CA GLN A 88 15.89 8.63 -13.38
C GLN A 88 14.37 8.75 -13.59
N ARG A 89 13.57 8.33 -12.61
CA ARG A 89 12.10 8.30 -12.65
C ARG A 89 11.55 7.35 -13.72
N ASN A 90 12.33 6.40 -14.22
CA ASN A 90 11.81 5.36 -15.10
C ASN A 90 11.13 4.28 -14.26
N ARG A 91 9.94 3.84 -14.68
CA ARG A 91 9.28 2.68 -14.08
C ARG A 91 10.20 1.47 -14.17
N LEU A 92 10.40 0.78 -13.05
CA LEU A 92 11.09 -0.51 -13.08
C LEU A 92 10.32 -1.47 -13.96
N LYS A 93 11.00 -2.15 -14.90
CA LYS A 93 10.38 -3.08 -15.86
C LYS A 93 9.39 -4.06 -15.21
N ARG A 94 9.72 -4.54 -14.01
CA ARG A 94 8.90 -5.45 -13.21
C ARG A 94 7.79 -4.78 -12.38
N SER A 95 7.80 -3.48 -12.14
CA SER A 95 6.69 -2.83 -11.42
C SER A 95 5.40 -2.99 -12.21
N ASN A 96 4.29 -3.39 -11.60
CA ASN A 96 3.01 -3.26 -12.29
C ASN A 96 2.69 -1.79 -12.58
N TYR A 97 1.79 -1.55 -13.54
CA TYR A 97 1.40 -0.22 -14.03
C TYR A 97 -0.09 -0.17 -14.38
N GLY A 98 -0.58 0.97 -14.86
CA GLY A 98 -1.97 1.13 -15.31
C GLY A 98 -2.77 2.11 -14.46
N LYS A 99 -4.06 2.21 -14.74
CA LYS A 99 -4.96 3.19 -14.10
C LYS A 99 -5.20 2.92 -12.61
N CYS A 100 -5.00 1.68 -12.16
CA CYS A 100 -5.13 1.28 -10.76
C CYS A 100 -3.90 1.60 -9.91
N VAL A 101 -2.82 2.14 -10.51
CA VAL A 101 -1.63 2.57 -9.76
C VAL A 101 -1.73 4.08 -9.54
N ASP A 102 -1.86 4.51 -8.28
CA ASP A 102 -2.10 5.91 -7.92
C ASP A 102 -0.83 6.75 -8.04
N VAL A 103 0.30 6.21 -7.56
CA VAL A 103 1.57 6.94 -7.46
C VAL A 103 2.76 6.02 -7.71
N TYR A 104 3.89 6.62 -8.10
CA TYR A 104 5.17 5.93 -8.20
C TYR A 104 6.18 6.56 -7.26
N THR A 105 7.01 5.73 -6.62
CA THR A 105 8.17 6.24 -5.86
C THR A 105 9.37 5.32 -6.01
N TYR A 106 10.52 5.77 -5.52
CA TYR A 106 11.78 5.04 -5.64
C TYR A 106 11.64 3.63 -5.06
N GLY A 107 11.94 2.64 -5.88
CA GLY A 107 11.90 1.23 -5.50
C GLY A 107 13.08 0.44 -6.05
N ASN A 108 14.10 1.12 -6.57
CA ASN A 108 15.32 0.49 -7.08
C ASN A 108 16.48 0.68 -6.10
N ASN A 109 17.15 -0.42 -5.75
CA ASN A 109 18.36 -0.41 -4.94
C ASN A 109 18.19 0.39 -3.62
N ILE A 110 17.08 0.14 -2.92
CA ILE A 110 16.76 0.80 -1.65
C ILE A 110 17.50 0.09 -0.54
N LYS A 111 18.34 0.83 0.19
CA LYS A 111 19.07 0.33 1.35
C LYS A 111 18.11 0.16 2.52
N THR A 112 18.03 -1.05 3.07
CA THR A 112 17.16 -1.40 4.21
C THR A 112 17.89 -2.31 5.20
N THR A 113 17.31 -2.53 6.37
CA THR A 113 17.82 -3.50 7.35
C THR A 113 17.60 -4.93 6.85
N ALA A 114 18.66 -5.73 6.82
CA ALA A 114 18.61 -7.13 6.44
C ALA A 114 18.63 -8.01 7.70
N TYR A 115 17.53 -8.72 7.94
CA TYR A 115 17.37 -9.61 9.10
C TYR A 115 18.45 -10.70 9.15
N SER A 116 18.78 -11.29 7.99
CA SER A 116 19.71 -12.42 7.88
C SER A 116 21.15 -12.10 8.30
N SER A 117 21.56 -10.84 8.23
CA SER A 117 22.96 -10.45 8.50
C SER A 117 23.11 -9.44 9.63
N ARG A 118 22.00 -8.98 10.25
CA ARG A 118 21.97 -7.82 11.18
C ARG A 118 22.69 -6.59 10.63
N LYS A 119 22.77 -6.48 9.30
CA LYS A 119 23.43 -5.40 8.56
C LYS A 119 22.41 -4.73 7.64
N TYR A 120 22.88 -3.76 6.87
CA TYR A 120 22.10 -3.21 5.77
C TYR A 120 22.23 -4.10 4.52
N GLY A 121 21.12 -4.25 3.80
CA GLY A 121 21.07 -4.85 2.47
C GLY A 121 20.32 -3.94 1.51
N TYR A 122 20.23 -4.36 0.25
CA TYR A 122 19.49 -3.64 -0.77
C TYR A 122 18.30 -4.46 -1.24
N ILE A 123 17.15 -3.82 -1.32
CA ILE A 123 15.96 -4.39 -1.94
C ILE A 123 15.54 -3.53 -3.11
N SER A 124 15.01 -4.18 -4.14
CA SER A 124 14.31 -3.49 -5.20
C SER A 124 12.90 -4.05 -5.26
N GLY A 125 11.87 -3.21 -5.35
CA GLY A 125 10.49 -3.62 -5.63
C GLY A 125 9.45 -2.59 -5.24
N THR A 126 8.22 -2.81 -5.71
CA THR A 126 7.04 -2.07 -5.24
C THR A 126 6.82 -2.18 -3.74
N SER A 127 7.33 -3.26 -3.11
CA SER A 127 7.36 -3.42 -1.65
C SER A 127 8.11 -2.29 -0.93
N ALA A 128 9.26 -1.86 -1.47
CA ALA A 128 10.04 -0.76 -0.91
C ALA A 128 9.33 0.59 -1.15
N SER A 129 8.75 0.74 -2.34
CA SER A 129 7.97 1.92 -2.70
C SER A 129 6.74 2.11 -1.79
N ALA A 130 6.00 1.05 -1.50
CA ALA A 130 4.85 1.07 -0.57
C ALA A 130 5.25 1.50 0.85
N ALA A 131 6.40 1.04 1.35
CA ALA A 131 6.91 1.43 2.66
C ALA A 131 7.30 2.93 2.69
N ILE A 132 7.93 3.43 1.62
CA ILE A 132 8.26 4.86 1.50
C ILE A 132 7.00 5.72 1.49
N VAL A 133 5.99 5.36 0.69
CA VAL A 133 4.72 6.09 0.65
C VAL A 133 4.00 6.02 2.00
N SER A 134 4.03 4.89 2.69
CA SER A 134 3.50 4.77 4.05
C SER A 134 4.17 5.76 5.02
N GLY A 135 5.49 5.94 4.92
CA GLY A 135 6.22 6.97 5.67
C GLY A 135 5.83 8.40 5.28
N MET A 136 5.61 8.66 3.99
CA MET A 136 5.11 9.96 3.52
C MET A 136 3.70 10.25 4.04
N CYS A 137 2.80 9.26 4.04
CA CYS A 137 1.48 9.36 4.67
C CYS A 137 1.59 9.73 6.15
N ALA A 138 2.52 9.07 6.87
CA ALA A 138 2.72 9.34 8.29
C ALA A 138 3.21 10.77 8.54
N LEU A 139 4.12 11.27 7.70
CA LEU A 139 4.59 12.65 7.78
C LEU A 139 3.45 13.65 7.55
N VAL A 140 2.63 13.45 6.50
CA VAL A 140 1.49 14.34 6.20
C VAL A 140 0.46 14.31 7.34
N LEU A 141 0.09 13.12 7.82
CA LEU A 141 -0.87 12.97 8.91
C LEU A 141 -0.34 13.49 10.25
N SER A 142 0.98 13.51 10.46
CA SER A 142 1.58 14.12 11.67
C SER A 142 1.37 15.63 11.74
N GLN A 143 1.26 16.29 10.58
CA GLN A 143 0.99 17.72 10.48
C GLN A 143 -0.52 18.02 10.51
N ASN A 144 -1.35 17.11 10.02
CA ASN A 144 -2.80 17.24 10.04
C ASN A 144 -3.48 15.88 10.29
N GLN A 145 -3.73 15.58 11.57
CA GLN A 145 -4.36 14.32 11.98
C GLN A 145 -5.84 14.22 11.60
N HIS A 146 -6.49 15.33 11.23
CA HIS A 146 -7.89 15.36 10.79
C HIS A 146 -8.07 15.19 9.29
N MET A 147 -6.98 15.07 8.53
CA MET A 147 -7.03 14.86 7.08
C MET A 147 -7.72 13.53 6.74
N SER A 148 -8.66 13.58 5.80
CA SER A 148 -9.33 12.40 5.26
C SER A 148 -8.45 11.67 4.26
N LEU A 149 -8.74 10.39 4.00
CA LEU A 149 -8.04 9.58 3.03
C LEU A 149 -8.09 10.19 1.61
N ALA A 150 -9.22 10.77 1.21
CA ALA A 150 -9.35 11.44 -0.08
C ALA A 150 -8.42 12.67 -0.20
N GLN A 151 -8.32 13.47 0.86
CA GLN A 151 -7.38 14.60 0.92
C GLN A 151 -5.93 14.13 0.88
N LEU A 152 -5.62 13.07 1.63
CA LEU A 152 -4.29 12.47 1.65
C LEU A 152 -3.89 11.96 0.25
N ASN A 153 -4.78 11.25 -0.44
CA ASN A 153 -4.55 10.78 -1.81
C ASN A 153 -4.29 11.94 -2.78
N THR A 154 -5.04 13.03 -2.63
CA THR A 154 -4.82 14.25 -3.44
C THR A 154 -3.41 14.81 -3.20
N VAL A 155 -2.99 14.95 -1.94
CA VAL A 155 -1.64 15.44 -1.58
C VAL A 155 -0.56 14.53 -2.17
N LEU A 156 -0.71 13.21 -2.07
CA LEU A 156 0.25 12.26 -2.63
C LEU A 156 0.34 12.38 -4.16
N GLN A 157 -0.81 12.44 -4.85
CA GLN A 157 -0.84 12.54 -6.31
C GLN A 157 -0.23 13.86 -6.81
N THR A 158 -0.39 14.98 -6.10
CA THR A 158 0.27 16.23 -6.48
C THR A 158 1.80 16.15 -6.41
N ASN A 159 2.34 15.36 -5.48
CA ASN A 159 3.78 15.30 -5.23
C ASN A 159 4.51 14.13 -5.92
N LEU A 160 3.80 13.04 -6.24
CA LEU A 160 4.41 11.77 -6.66
C LEU A 160 3.94 11.23 -8.02
N ARG A 161 2.97 11.87 -8.67
CA ARG A 161 2.43 11.38 -9.95
C ARG A 161 3.38 11.61 -11.12
#